data_AF-A0A5M6D1W8-F1
#
_entry.id   AF-A0A5M6D1W8-F1
#
_cell.length_a   1.000
_cell.length_b   1.000
_cell.length_c   1.000
_cell.angle_alpha   90.00
_cell.angle_beta   90.00
_cell.angle_gamma   90.00
#
_symmetry.space_group_name_H-M   'P 1'
#
loop_
_entity.id
_entity.type
_entity.pdbx_description
1 polymer ?
#
loop_
_entity_poly.entity_id
_entity_poly.type
_entity_poly.pdbx_seq_one_letter_code
_entity_poly.pdbx_strand_id
1 'polypeptide(L)' 'MNAANFRAGDRVRLVSMTDDPDPIPAGTTGTVAGVYPQNGWTQVDVDWDTGRSLMLSIPPDVVVLIDGMPTTQALGD' A
#
# COMPACT_ATOMS: atom_id res chain seq x y z
N MET A 1 -15.94 5.33 0.62
CA MET A 1 -14.76 4.54 0.21
C MET A 1 -14.02 4.21 1.48
N ASN A 2 -13.84 2.92 1.80
CA ASN A 2 -13.06 2.53 2.98
C ASN A 2 -11.60 2.88 2.68
N ALA A 3 -11.09 3.97 3.25
CA ALA A 3 -9.65 4.22 3.25
C ALA A 3 -9.02 3.04 4.01
N ALA A 4 -8.28 2.19 3.32
CA ALA A 4 -7.54 1.14 3.98
C ALA A 4 -6.49 1.82 4.88
N ASN A 5 -6.56 1.57 6.18
CA ASN A 5 -5.53 2.03 7.12
C ASN A 5 -4.27 1.19 6.89
N PHE A 6 -3.38 1.67 6.02
CA PHE A 6 -2.07 1.06 5.82
C PHE A 6 -1.21 1.20 7.08
N ARG A 7 -0.36 0.21 7.33
CA ARG A 7 0.73 0.30 8.31
C ARG A 7 2.02 -0.28 7.72
N ALA A 8 3.16 0.13 8.28
CA ALA A 8 4.44 -0.45 7.93
C ALA A 8 4.42 -1.99 8.12
N GLY A 9 4.99 -2.71 7.15
CA GLY A 9 4.97 -4.17 7.06
C GLY A 9 3.79 -4.75 6.29
N ASP A 10 2.73 -3.97 6.01
CA ASP A 10 1.63 -4.45 5.17
C ASP A 10 2.14 -4.81 3.77
N ARG A 11 1.66 -5.93 3.25
CA ARG A 11 1.90 -6.34 1.88
C ARG A 11 0.81 -5.78 0.97
N VAL A 12 1.24 -5.12 -0.09
CA VAL A 12 0.35 -4.46 -1.06
C VAL A 12 0.65 -4.91 -2.48
N ARG A 13 -0.36 -4.81 -3.34
CA ARG A 13 -0.23 -4.91 -4.79
C ARG A 13 -0.75 -3.63 -5.43
N LEU A 14 0.05 -3.05 -6.31
CA LEU A 14 -0.35 -1.89 -7.08
C LEU A 14 -1.50 -2.21 -8.03
N VAL A 15 -2.52 -1.36 -8.04
CA VAL A 15 -3.61 -1.37 -9.01
C VAL A 15 -3.39 -0.29 -10.06
N SER A 16 -3.11 0.93 -9.63
CA SER A 16 -2.79 2.05 -10.52
C SER A 16 -1.90 3.08 -9.83
N MET A 17 -1.00 3.69 -10.60
CA MET A 17 -0.21 4.84 -10.21
C MET A 17 -0.48 5.96 -11.21
N THR A 18 -1.04 7.07 -10.74
CA THR A 18 -1.59 8.12 -11.60
C THR A 18 -0.61 9.27 -11.73
N ASP A 19 -0.42 9.76 -12.96
CA ASP A 19 0.42 10.93 -13.31
C ASP A 19 1.92 10.82 -12.93
N ASP A 20 2.42 9.65 -12.56
CA ASP A 20 3.86 9.42 -12.34
C ASP A 20 4.61 9.19 -13.66
N PRO A 21 5.72 9.91 -13.93
CA PRO A 21 6.48 9.79 -15.18
C PRO A 21 7.32 8.50 -15.31
N ASP A 22 7.58 7.79 -14.21
CA ASP A 22 8.29 6.49 -14.17
C ASP A 22 7.58 5.53 -13.19
N PRO A 23 6.33 5.15 -13.51
CA PRO A 23 5.45 4.48 -12.57
C PRO A 23 5.95 3.07 -12.25
N ILE A 24 5.58 2.59 -11.07
CA ILE A 24 5.63 1.16 -10.79
C ILE A 24 4.56 0.46 -11.65
N PRO A 25 4.88 -0.65 -12.34
CA PRO A 25 3.88 -1.36 -13.14
C PRO A 25 2.72 -1.91 -12.29
N ALA A 26 1.48 -1.77 -12.76
CA ALA A 26 0.32 -2.38 -12.12
C ALA A 26 0.51 -3.90 -11.94
N GLY A 27 0.04 -4.42 -10.81
CA GLY A 27 0.26 -5.81 -10.40
C GLY A 27 1.55 -6.06 -9.63
N THR A 28 2.47 -5.09 -9.58
CA THR A 28 3.70 -5.20 -8.78
C THR A 28 3.36 -5.23 -7.28
N THR A 29 4.03 -6.09 -6.55
CA THR A 29 3.87 -6.25 -5.11
C THR A 29 5.01 -5.58 -4.34
N GLY A 30 4.71 -5.13 -3.14
CA GLY A 30 5.67 -4.43 -2.28
C GLY A 30 5.24 -4.44 -0.82
N THR A 31 6.16 -4.02 0.04
CA THR A 31 5.95 -3.91 1.49
C THR A 31 5.88 -2.44 1.85
N VAL A 32 4.84 -2.03 2.58
CA VAL A 32 4.74 -0.67 3.10
C VAL A 32 5.89 -0.43 4.08
N ALA A 33 6.71 0.58 3.80
CA ALA A 33 7.82 1.00 4.64
C ALA A 33 7.40 2.12 5.61
N GLY A 34 6.50 3.01 5.17
CA GLY A 34 6.05 4.15 5.97
C GLY A 34 4.71 4.71 5.49
N VAL A 35 3.96 5.30 6.43
CA VAL A 35 2.65 5.89 6.16
C VAL A 35 2.59 7.26 6.80
N TYR A 36 2.33 8.28 5.97
CA TYR A 36 2.34 9.68 6.40
C TYR A 36 1.05 10.36 5.95
N PRO A 37 0.06 10.50 6.86
CA PRO A 37 -1.17 11.22 6.58
C PRO A 37 -0.89 12.68 6.26
N GLN A 38 -1.55 13.19 5.22
CA GLN A 38 -1.53 14.59 4.80
C GLN A 38 -2.95 15.15 4.80
N ASN A 39 -3.09 16.45 4.57
CA ASN A 39 -4.43 17.05 4.48
C ASN A 39 -5.13 16.63 3.18
N GLY A 40 -5.99 15.61 3.25
CA GLY A 40 -6.82 15.14 2.14
C GLY A 40 -6.22 14.00 1.31
N TRP A 41 -5.00 13.54 1.62
CA TRP A 41 -4.35 12.39 0.99
C TRP A 41 -3.33 11.75 1.95
N THR A 42 -2.74 10.63 1.58
CA THR A 42 -1.74 9.90 2.38
C THR A 42 -0.56 9.54 1.50
N GLN A 43 0.65 9.86 1.94
CA GLN A 43 1.86 9.32 1.35
C GLN A 43 2.11 7.93 1.93
N VAL A 44 2.36 6.95 1.06
CA VAL A 44 2.72 5.59 1.46
C VAL A 44 4.03 5.22 0.78
N ASP A 45 5.11 5.12 1.55
CA ASP A 45 6.39 4.62 1.03
C ASP A 45 6.31 3.10 0.92
N VAL A 46 6.71 2.55 -0.22
CA VAL A 46 6.69 1.11 -0.46
C VAL A 46 8.05 0.67 -1.00
N ASP A 47 8.59 -0.38 -0.37
CA ASP A 47 9.70 -1.15 -0.91
C ASP A 47 9.11 -2.22 -1.84
N TRP A 48 9.27 -2.01 -3.15
CA TRP A 48 8.72 -2.89 -4.17
C TRP A 48 9.62 -4.09 -4.40
N ASP A 49 9.04 -5.26 -4.65
CA ASP A 49 9.79 -6.52 -4.82
C ASP A 49 10.73 -6.51 -6.04
N THR A 50 10.53 -5.55 -6.95
CA THR A 50 11.43 -5.27 -8.08
C THR A 50 12.75 -4.63 -7.66
N GLY A 51 12.91 -4.26 -6.38
CA GLY A 51 14.08 -3.58 -5.81
C GLY A 51 14.01 -2.06 -5.89
N ARG A 52 12.93 -1.48 -6.40
CA ARG A 52 12.68 -0.02 -6.34
C ARG A 52 12.05 0.33 -5.00
N SER A 53 12.43 1.48 -4.45
CA SER A 53 11.67 2.15 -3.38
C SER A 53 11.04 3.41 -3.99
N LEU A 54 9.71 3.51 -3.93
CA LEU A 54 8.94 4.64 -4.45
C LEU A 54 7.69 4.84 -3.60
N MET A 55 7.25 6.10 -3.48
CA MET A 55 6.06 6.45 -2.70
C MET A 55 4.80 6.52 -3.56
N LEU A 56 3.66 6.29 -2.93
CA LEU A 56 2.32 6.46 -3.49
C LEU A 56 1.65 7.68 -2.86
N SER A 57 0.86 8.40 -3.65
CA SER A 57 -0.04 9.45 -3.20
C SER A 57 -1.48 8.92 -3.24
N ILE A 58 -2.07 8.58 -2.09
CA ILE A 58 -3.39 7.94 -2.01
C ILE A 58 -4.43 8.87 -1.37
N PRO A 59 -5.52 9.23 -2.07
CA PRO A 59 -5.69 9.18 -3.54
C PRO A 59 -4.72 10.14 -4.27
N PRO A 60 -4.49 9.99 -5.60
CA PRO A 60 -5.21 9.14 -6.55
C PRO A 60 -4.69 7.70 -6.75
N ASP A 61 -3.49 7.37 -6.25
CA ASP A 61 -2.94 6.03 -6.43
C ASP A 61 -3.79 4.97 -5.73
N VAL A 62 -3.76 3.75 -6.27
CA VAL A 62 -4.58 2.65 -5.79
C VAL A 62 -3.72 1.41 -5.58
N VAL A 63 -3.81 0.85 -4.38
CA VAL A 63 -3.26 -0.45 -4.01
C VAL A 63 -4.32 -1.30 -3.32
N VAL A 64 -4.10 -2.61 -3.31
CA VAL A 64 -4.85 -3.56 -2.49
C VAL A 64 -3.92 -4.26 -1.51
N LEU A 65 -4.36 -4.49 -0.29
CA LEU A 65 -3.67 -5.38 0.64
C LEU A 65 -3.74 -6.82 0.11
N ILE A 66 -2.61 -7.53 0.09
CA ILE A 66 -2.55 -8.93 -0.35
C ILE A 66 -2.51 -9.93 0.81
N ASP A 67 -2.12 -9.47 2.01
CA ASP A 67 -2.16 -10.30 3.22
C ASP A 67 -3.42 -10.00 4.04
N GLY A 68 -4.53 -10.48 3.51
CA GLY A 68 -5.73 -10.75 4.31
C GLY A 68 -5.64 -12.14 4.93
N MET A 69 -4.69 -12.40 5.83
CA MET A 69 -5.01 -13.41 6.83
C MET A 69 -6.14 -12.80 7.68
N PRO A 70 -7.30 -13.47 7.83
CA PRO A 70 -8.12 -13.16 8.98
C PRO A 70 -7.21 -13.42 10.17
N THR A 71 -6.94 -12.40 10.98
CA THR A 71 -6.59 -12.70 12.37
C THR A 71 -7.78 -13.50 12.86
N THR A 72 -7.63 -14.83 12.93
CA THR A 72 -8.47 -15.64 13.79
C THR A 72 -8.42 -14.93 15.12
N GLN A 73 -9.52 -14.25 15.44
CA GLN A 73 -9.84 -13.92 16.81
C GLN A 73 -9.68 -15.26 17.51
N ALA A 74 -8.61 -15.40 18.29
CA ALA A 74 -8.47 -16.56 19.14
C ALA A 74 -9.73 -16.55 20.00
N LEU A 75 -10.67 -17.42 19.65
CA LEU A 75 -11.57 -18.02 20.62
C LEU A 75 -10.66 -18.84 21.52
N GLY A 76 -10.04 -18.14 22.46
CA GLY A 76 -9.35 -18.70 23.60
C GLY A 76 -10.23 -18.41 24.81
N ASP A 77 -10.98 -19.46 25.15
CA ASP A 77 -11.50 -19.86 26.46
C ASP A 77 -12.45 -18.92 27.24
#